data_AF-A0A4Y2A1W1-F1
#
_entry.id   AF-A0A4Y2A1W1-F1
#
_cell.length_a   1.000
_cell.length_b   1.000
_cell.length_c   1.000
_cell.angle_alpha   90.00
_cell.angle_beta   90.00
_cell.angle_gamma   90.00
#
_symmetry.space_group_name_H-M   'P 1'
#
loop_
_entity.id
_entity.type
_entity.pdbx_description
1 polymer ?
#
loop_
_entity_poly.entity_id
_entity_poly.type
_entity_poly.pdbx_seq_one_letter_code
_entity_poly.pdbx_strand_id
1 'polypeptide(L)'
;MIHWNTIRLSPSPLLRRFTNQEIWSKVQLGGKAAFWRNFDKFPCHTQAVERCVKLVTEASQKVLGSNSRDGFIRTTLLSRSSMPNFSSKSYFKVPKEPEGI
;
A
#
# COMPACT_ATOMS: atom_id res chain seq x y z
N MET A 1 2.21 -20.94 3.18
CA MET A 1 2.97 -20.07 2.26
C MET A 1 2.13 -19.90 0.99
N ILE A 2 1.89 -18.68 0.52
CA ILE A 2 1.00 -18.45 -0.64
C ILE A 2 1.80 -18.62 -1.94
N HIS A 3 1.37 -19.55 -2.80
CA HIS A 3 1.99 -19.79 -4.11
C HIS A 3 1.42 -18.84 -5.17
N TRP A 4 2.04 -17.66 -5.33
CA TRP A 4 1.56 -16.62 -6.23
C TRP A 4 1.47 -17.03 -7.70
N ASN A 5 2.30 -17.98 -8.15
CA ASN A 5 2.35 -18.42 -9.55
C ASN A 5 1.21 -19.36 -9.95
N THR A 6 0.48 -19.93 -8.99
CA THR A 6 -0.65 -20.84 -9.26
C THR A 6 -1.99 -20.15 -9.07
N ILE A 7 -1.99 -18.90 -8.61
CA ILE A 7 -3.22 -18.14 -8.34
C ILE A 7 -3.66 -17.41 -9.60
N ARG A 8 -4.88 -17.70 -10.04
CA ARG A 8 -5.53 -16.96 -11.12
C ARG A 8 -5.92 -15.57 -10.61
N LEU A 9 -5.10 -14.57 -10.94
CA LEU A 9 -5.39 -13.18 -10.62
C LEU A 9 -6.49 -12.65 -11.55
N SER A 10 -7.62 -12.26 -10.97
CA SER A 10 -8.64 -11.52 -11.71
C SER A 10 -8.21 -10.05 -11.80
N PRO A 11 -8.31 -9.40 -12.97
CA PRO A 11 -8.13 -7.97 -13.05
C PRO A 11 -9.16 -7.27 -12.15
N SER A 12 -8.74 -6.16 -11.54
CA SER A 12 -9.64 -5.31 -10.77
C SER A 12 -10.85 -4.92 -11.63
N PRO A 13 -12.08 -4.85 -11.09
CA PRO A 13 -13.25 -4.41 -11.83
C PRO A 13 -13.05 -3.10 -12.60
N LEU A 14 -12.18 -2.23 -12.08
CA LEU A 14 -11.78 -0.97 -12.72
C LEU A 14 -10.98 -1.18 -14.00
N LEU A 15 -10.09 -2.17 -14.01
CA LEU A 15 -9.23 -2.50 -15.16
C LEU A 15 -9.91 -3.44 -16.15
N ARG A 16 -11.02 -4.08 -15.77
CA ARG A 16 -11.76 -5.04 -16.60
C ARG A 16 -12.27 -4.44 -17.92
N ARG A 17 -12.44 -3.12 -18.00
CA ARG A 17 -12.91 -2.41 -19.20
C ARG A 17 -11.78 -1.97 -20.13
N PHE A 18 -10.53 -2.21 -19.75
CA PHE A 18 -9.35 -1.75 -20.47
C PHE A 18 -8.48 -2.95 -20.89
N THR A 19 -7.89 -2.84 -22.07
CA THR A 19 -6.88 -3.76 -22.55
C THR A 19 -5.53 -3.48 -21.90
N ASN A 20 -4.65 -4.47 -21.85
CA ASN A 20 -3.28 -4.29 -21.34
C ASN A 20 -2.52 -3.20 -22.12
N GLN A 21 -2.80 -3.02 -23.41
CA GLN A 21 -2.16 -2.00 -24.24
C GLN A 21 -2.58 -0.58 -23.84
N GLU A 22 -3.86 -0.36 -23.53
CA GLU A 22 -4.37 0.93 -23.02
C GLU A 22 -3.82 1.25 -21.62
N ILE A 23 -3.63 0.23 -20.78
CA ILE A 23 -3.01 0.39 -19.48
C ILE A 23 -1.53 0.76 -19.64
N TRP A 24 -0.81 0.08 -20.53
CA TRP A 24 0.60 0.38 -20.81
C TRP A 24 0.79 1.79 -21.37
N SER A 25 -0.08 2.24 -22.28
CA SER A 25 0.01 3.60 -22.82
C SER A 25 -0.22 4.65 -21.74
N LYS A 26 -1.10 4.41 -20.76
CA LYS A 26 -1.28 5.29 -19.58
C LYS A 26 0.01 5.44 -18.78
N VAL A 27 0.67 4.32 -18.49
CA VAL A 27 1.92 4.31 -17.70
C VAL A 27 3.01 5.12 -18.41
N GLN A 28 3.14 4.94 -19.73
CA GLN A 28 4.14 5.66 -20.53
C GLN A 28 3.82 7.16 -20.68
N LEU A 29 2.54 7.53 -20.81
CA LEU A 29 2.10 8.93 -20.94
C LEU A 29 2.02 9.68 -19.59
N GLY A 30 2.41 9.04 -18.48
CA GLY A 30 2.37 9.63 -17.15
C GLY A 30 0.96 10.06 -16.70
N GLY A 31 -0.09 9.36 -17.14
CA GLY A 31 -1.48 9.64 -16.76
C GLY A 31 -2.08 10.94 -17.31
N LYS A 32 -1.41 11.67 -18.21
CA LYS A 32 -1.82 13.01 -18.68
C LYS A 32 -3.01 13.04 -19.66
N ALA A 33 -3.37 11.90 -20.26
CA ALA A 33 -4.45 11.88 -21.25
C ALA A 33 -5.83 12.11 -20.60
N ALA A 34 -6.64 13.01 -21.20
CA ALA A 34 -7.92 13.47 -20.66
C ALA A 34 -8.92 12.34 -20.36
N PHE A 35 -8.86 11.25 -21.12
CA PHE A 35 -9.66 10.04 -20.90
C PHE A 35 -9.40 9.37 -19.53
N TRP A 36 -8.18 9.50 -18.98
CA TRP A 36 -7.79 8.91 -17.70
C TRP A 36 -7.98 9.84 -16.50
N ARG A 37 -8.34 11.11 -16.71
CA ARG A 37 -8.51 12.13 -15.64
C ARG A 37 -9.58 11.75 -14.61
N ASN A 38 -10.52 10.88 -14.99
CA ASN A 38 -11.55 10.35 -14.09
C ASN A 38 -11.08 9.11 -13.32
N PHE A 39 -10.01 8.44 -13.75
CA PHE A 39 -9.43 7.28 -13.08
C PHE A 39 -8.74 7.66 -11.77
N ASP A 40 -8.23 8.89 -11.66
CA ASP A 40 -7.53 9.35 -10.46
C ASP A 40 -8.49 10.01 -9.44
N LYS A 41 -9.78 10.12 -9.78
CA LYS A 41 -10.83 10.75 -8.96
C LYS A 41 -11.68 9.77 -8.16
N PHE A 42 -11.27 8.51 -8.04
CA PHE A 42 -12.01 7.60 -7.17
C PHE A 42 -12.00 8.14 -5.74
N PRO A 43 -13.15 8.28 -5.10
CA PRO A 43 -13.17 8.65 -3.69
C PRO A 43 -12.41 7.57 -2.91
N CYS A 44 -11.26 7.95 -2.35
CA CYS A 44 -10.45 7.09 -1.49
C CYS A 44 -11.25 6.66 -0.25
N HIS A 45 -12.25 7.47 0.10
CA HIS A 45 -13.15 7.34 1.25
C HIS A 45 -14.55 6.92 0.78
N THR A 46 -14.65 5.75 0.14
CA THR A 46 -15.98 5.15 -0.07
C THR A 46 -16.43 4.43 1.20
N GLN A 47 -17.75 4.37 1.39
CA GLN A 47 -18.35 3.58 2.46
C GLN A 47 -17.89 2.10 2.44
N ALA A 48 -17.60 1.54 1.25
CA ALA A 48 -17.06 0.19 1.13
C ALA A 48 -15.66 0.06 1.74
N VAL A 49 -14.76 1.03 1.48
CA VAL A 49 -13.43 1.08 2.08
C VAL A 49 -13.53 1.22 3.60
N GLU A 50 -14.38 2.11 4.10
CA GLU A 50 -14.61 2.29 5.54
C GLU A 50 -15.10 1.01 6.23
N ARG A 51 -16.05 0.31 5.61
CA ARG A 51 -16.55 -0.99 6.10
C ARG A 51 -15.45 -2.05 6.13
N CYS A 52 -14.65 -2.16 5.08
CA CYS A 52 -13.52 -3.09 5.05
C CYS A 52 -12.50 -2.78 6.16
N VAL A 53 -12.11 -1.52 6.33
CA VAL A 53 -11.16 -1.10 7.38
C VAL A 53 -11.70 -1.43 8.78
N LYS A 54 -13.01 -1.20 9.00
CA LYS A 54 -13.67 -1.56 10.26
C LYS A 54 -13.60 -3.07 10.53
N LEU A 55 -13.99 -3.91 9.57
CA LEU A 55 -13.97 -5.37 9.71
C LEU A 55 -12.56 -5.90 9.97
N VAL A 56 -11.56 -5.41 9.23
CA VAL A 56 -10.15 -5.81 9.43
C VAL A 56 -9.66 -5.39 10.81
N THR A 57 -10.06 -4.22 11.29
CA THR A 57 -9.71 -3.72 12.61
C THR A 57 -10.35 -4.56 13.71
N GLU A 58 -11.64 -4.87 13.62
CA GLU A 58 -12.35 -5.72 14.57
C GLU A 58 -11.75 -7.15 14.62
N ALA A 59 -11.46 -7.73 13.45
CA ALA A 59 -10.81 -9.03 13.38
C ALA A 59 -9.40 -9.01 14.00
N SER A 60 -8.61 -7.98 13.70
CA SER A 60 -7.27 -7.80 14.27
C SER A 60 -7.31 -7.60 15.79
N GLN A 61 -8.28 -6.84 16.30
CA GLN A 61 -8.50 -6.62 17.73
C GLN A 61 -8.86 -7.92 18.47
N LYS A 62 -9.57 -8.85 17.83
CA LYS A 62 -9.88 -10.16 18.44
C LYS A 62 -8.65 -11.06 18.55
N VAL A 63 -7.68 -10.91 17.65
CA VAL A 63 -6.45 -11.72 17.62
C VAL A 63 -5.34 -11.10 18.48
N LEU A 64 -5.23 -9.78 18.51
CA LEU A 64 -4.23 -9.05 19.30
C LEU A 64 -4.89 -8.47 20.55
N GLY A 65 -4.59 -9.06 21.72
CA GLY A 65 -5.05 -8.54 23.00
C GLY A 65 -4.63 -7.07 23.22
N SER A 66 -5.39 -6.33 24.03
CA SER A 66 -5.21 -4.89 24.24
C SER A 66 -3.75 -4.48 24.52
N ASN A 67 -3.04 -5.25 25.34
CA ASN A 67 -1.66 -4.97 25.74
C ASN A 67 -0.65 -5.19 24.62
N SER A 68 -0.84 -6.19 23.75
CA SER A 68 0.07 -6.41 22.61
C SER A 68 -0.11 -5.32 21.55
N ARG A 69 -1.35 -4.85 21.36
CA ARG A 69 -1.66 -3.71 20.50
C ARG A 69 -1.02 -2.42 21.01
N ASP A 70 -1.19 -2.11 22.29
CA ASP A 70 -0.61 -0.91 22.90
C ASP A 70 0.94 -0.93 22.84
N GLY A 71 1.55 -2.06 23.18
CA GLY A 71 2.99 -2.26 23.03
C GLY A 71 3.45 -2.02 21.59
N PHE A 72 2.78 -2.63 20.60
CA PHE A 72 3.10 -2.46 19.19
C PHE A 72 2.98 -1.00 18.73
N ILE A 73 1.92 -0.29 19.15
CA ILE A 73 1.72 1.12 18.81
C ILE A 73 2.85 1.97 19.39
N ARG A 74 3.16 1.82 20.69
CA ARG A 74 4.22 2.58 21.36
C ARG A 74 5.59 2.31 20.73
N THR A 75 5.92 1.04 20.48
CA THR A 75 7.18 0.68 19.81
C THR A 75 7.26 1.25 18.38
N THR A 76 6.17 1.22 17.63
CA THR A 76 6.12 1.79 16.27
C THR A 76 6.29 3.31 16.28
N LEU A 77 5.62 4.01 17.20
CA LEU A 77 5.75 5.46 17.36
C LEU A 77 7.17 5.85 17.76
N LEU A 78 7.76 5.12 18.72
CA LEU A 78 9.15 5.32 19.13
C LEU A 78 10.10 5.13 17.94
N SER A 79 10.00 4.01 17.22
CA SER A 79 10.82 3.74 16.04
C SER A 79 10.69 4.86 14.99
N ARG A 80 9.46 5.32 14.70
CA ARG A 80 9.22 6.44 13.77
C ARG A 80 9.81 7.76 14.27
N SER A 81 9.74 8.04 15.57
CA SER A 81 10.34 9.24 16.17
C SER A 81 11.87 9.21 16.12
N SER A 82 12.47 8.02 16.17
CA SER A 82 13.92 7.84 16.01
C SER A 82 14.38 7.94 14.56
N MET A 83 13.48 7.82 13.59
CA MET A 83 13.82 7.97 12.17
C MET A 83 14.05 9.46 11.83
N PRO A 84 15.15 9.80 11.15
CA PRO A 84 15.37 11.16 10.69
C PRO A 84 14.28 11.60 9.71
N ASN A 85 13.87 12.86 9.80
CA ASN A 85 12.94 13.42 8.83
C ASN A 85 13.72 13.83 7.57
N PHE A 86 13.24 13.43 6.40
CA PHE A 86 13.90 13.70 5.13
C PHE A 86 12.99 14.52 4.21
N SER A 87 13.49 15.62 3.66
CA SER A 87 12.77 16.44 2.67
C SER A 87 12.74 15.80 1.27
N SER A 88 13.61 14.83 1.01
CA SER A 88 13.68 14.05 -0.23
C SER A 88 14.13 12.62 0.05
N LYS A 89 13.63 11.67 -0.75
CA LYS A 89 13.98 10.25 -0.66
C LYS A 89 15.46 9.98 -0.96
N SER A 90 16.13 10.86 -1.71
CA SER A 90 17.56 10.74 -2.04
C SER A 90 18.48 10.85 -0.81
N TYR A 91 18.01 11.40 0.30
CA TYR A 91 18.79 11.52 1.54
C TYR A 91 18.81 10.24 2.37
N PHE A 92 17.94 9.27 2.08
CA PHE A 92 17.95 7.98 2.76
C PHE A 92 19.15 7.14 2.29
N LYS A 93 20.16 7.00 3.15
CA LYS A 93 21.30 6.12 2.89
C LYS A 93 20.97 4.72 3.40
N VAL A 94 20.97 3.74 2.50
CA VAL A 94 20.88 2.33 2.89
C VAL A 94 22.20 1.96 3.59
N PRO A 95 22.16 1.40 4.82
CA PRO A 95 23.35 0.89 5.46
C PRO A 95 24.01 -0.15 4.54
N LYS A 96 25.32 0.01 4.27
CA LYS A 96 26.08 -1.02 3.57
C LYS A 96 26.19 -2.21 4.52
N GLU A 97 25.90 -3.42 4.03
CA GLU A 97 26.17 -4.62 4.83
C GLU A 97 27.67 -4.66 5.15
N PRO A 98 28.04 -5.07 6.39
CA PRO A 98 29.44 -5.25 6.72
C PRO A 98 30.00 -6.31 5.77
N GLU A 99 30.98 -5.90 4.95
CA GLU A 99 31.73 -6.86 4.15
C GLU A 99 32.35 -7.88 5.11
N GLY A 100 32.11 -9.16 4.81
CA GLY A 100 32.22 -10.26 5.76
C GLY A 100 33.53 -10.31 6.55
N ILE A 101 33.39 -10.80 7.78
CA ILE A 101 34.48 -11.45 8.53
C ILE A 101 34.30 -12.95 8.36
#